data_AF-E1NZA9-F1
#
_entry.id   AF-E1NZA9-F1
#
_cell.length_a   1.000
_cell.length_b   1.000
_cell.length_c   1.000
_cell.angle_alpha   90.00
_cell.angle_beta   90.00
_cell.angle_gamma   90.00
#
_symmetry.space_group_name_H-M   'P 1'
#
loop_
_entity.id
_entity.type
_entity.pdbx_description
1 polymer ?
#
loop_
_entity_poly.entity_id
_entity_poly.type
_entity_poly.pdbx_seq_one_letter_code
_entity_poly.pdbx_strand_id
1 'polypeptide(L)'
;MKVRNYIPNKNFTALICTHKNCNFIRGINGLECPKLCQCLYIIDDLELNIDCSNLGLLQIPPLPIPSYGGVKLNFSNNSLSQLPTMTLPGYKLVKRLDVSRNRLTNLSINHLPAKLDYLDVSFNEIINMGNDVIKYLRTVPIFKQTGNQWTIHCDDKPLLNFFRHLKLIIRMKSAEMKPMFLHSLTELPKGFLKFLGKHFIWLGVRKQEYYLINEEQLLQSMHRKLNNLNTIMSIYKYMEWLHRKLIFVNREYDLFYIRQMAAPCPHKCECCYSRDSLILKIDCRNKFVYNFPDIVARNSRLM
;
A
#
# COMPACT_ATOMS: atom_id res chain seq x y z
N MET A 1 -15.66 -42.85 7.92
CA MET A 1 -15.71 -43.23 6.49
C MET A 1 -14.34 -43.75 6.07
N LYS A 2 -14.22 -44.98 5.55
CA LYS A 2 -12.97 -45.52 4.96
C LYS A 2 -13.12 -45.48 3.44
N VAL A 3 -12.33 -44.63 2.77
CA VAL A 3 -12.28 -44.55 1.30
C VAL A 3 -11.60 -45.81 0.77
N ARG A 4 -12.29 -46.58 -0.08
CA ARG A 4 -11.80 -47.88 -0.61
C ARG A 4 -11.05 -47.77 -1.93
N ASN A 5 -11.30 -46.73 -2.74
CA ASN A 5 -10.63 -46.50 -4.02
C ASN A 5 -10.37 -44.99 -4.21
N TYR A 6 -9.12 -44.66 -4.53
CA TYR A 6 -8.67 -43.31 -4.88
C TYR A 6 -8.21 -43.32 -6.33
N ILE A 7 -8.84 -42.51 -7.19
CA ILE A 7 -8.37 -42.26 -8.56
C ILE A 7 -7.60 -40.93 -8.50
N PRO A 8 -6.24 -40.94 -8.58
CA PRO A 8 -5.47 -39.71 -8.59
C PRO A 8 -5.70 -39.00 -9.92
N ASN A 9 -6.49 -37.93 -9.91
CA ASN A 9 -6.65 -37.08 -11.08
C ASN A 9 -5.89 -35.77 -10.81
N LYS A 10 -4.77 -35.58 -11.52
CA LYS A 10 -3.77 -34.54 -11.23
C LYS A 10 -4.23 -33.10 -11.55
N ASN A 11 -5.45 -32.93 -12.06
CA ASN A 11 -5.95 -31.65 -12.60
C ASN A 11 -7.19 -31.10 -11.86
N PHE A 12 -7.36 -31.39 -10.56
CA PHE A 12 -8.54 -30.94 -9.82
C PHE A 12 -8.17 -30.18 -8.55
N THR A 13 -8.93 -29.13 -8.26
CA THR A 13 -8.94 -28.47 -6.95
C THR A 13 -10.01 -29.10 -6.10
N ALA A 14 -9.68 -29.54 -4.89
CA ALA A 14 -10.64 -30.08 -3.95
C ALA A 14 -11.13 -28.96 -3.00
N LEU A 15 -12.44 -28.73 -2.99
CA LEU A 15 -13.11 -27.66 -2.23
C LEU A 15 -14.31 -28.23 -1.47
N ILE A 16 -14.54 -27.77 -0.24
CA ILE A 16 -15.83 -27.95 0.47
C ILE A 16 -16.45 -26.58 0.66
N CYS A 17 -17.60 -26.34 0.04
CA CYS A 17 -18.21 -25.02 -0.05
C CYS A 17 -19.40 -24.85 0.89
N THR A 18 -19.47 -23.68 1.52
CA THR A 18 -20.68 -23.15 2.16
C THR A 18 -21.01 -21.82 1.49
N HIS A 19 -22.05 -21.78 0.67
CA HIS A 19 -22.39 -20.64 -0.17
C HIS A 19 -21.21 -20.15 -1.04
N LYS A 20 -20.62 -19.00 -0.70
CA LYS A 20 -19.60 -18.30 -1.50
C LYS A 20 -18.16 -18.63 -1.10
N ASN A 21 -17.99 -19.15 0.12
CA ASN A 21 -16.70 -19.47 0.69
C ASN A 21 -16.50 -20.98 0.65
N CYS A 22 -15.37 -21.39 0.08
CA CYS A 22 -15.00 -22.79 0.02
C CYS A 22 -13.72 -23.05 0.80
N ASN A 23 -13.78 -23.98 1.74
CA ASN A 23 -12.60 -24.52 2.39
C ASN A 23 -11.74 -25.21 1.33
N PHE A 24 -10.51 -24.73 1.17
CA PHE A 24 -9.57 -25.28 0.21
C PHE A 24 -8.87 -26.50 0.80
N ILE A 25 -8.95 -27.62 0.10
CA ILE A 25 -8.36 -28.88 0.55
C ILE A 25 -7.04 -29.12 -0.16
N ARG A 26 -7.04 -29.07 -1.50
CA ARG A 26 -5.88 -29.46 -2.32
C ARG A 26 -5.85 -28.78 -3.67
N GLY A 27 -4.67 -28.37 -4.10
CA GLY A 27 -4.42 -27.75 -5.41
C GLY A 27 -3.98 -28.73 -6.49
N ILE A 28 -3.91 -28.26 -7.73
CA ILE A 28 -3.52 -29.06 -8.90
C ILE A 28 -2.05 -29.52 -8.86
N ASN A 29 -1.21 -28.84 -8.09
CA ASN A 29 0.16 -29.28 -7.81
C ASN A 29 0.24 -30.33 -6.69
N GLY A 30 -0.90 -30.84 -6.23
CA GLY A 30 -0.99 -31.86 -5.20
C GLY A 30 -0.72 -31.37 -3.78
N LEU A 31 -0.41 -30.08 -3.59
CA LEU A 31 -0.21 -29.46 -2.29
C LEU A 31 -1.54 -29.12 -1.63
N GLU A 32 -1.61 -29.34 -0.33
CA GLU A 32 -2.71 -28.93 0.53
C GLU A 32 -2.47 -27.50 1.06
N CYS A 33 -3.44 -26.98 1.82
CA CYS A 33 -3.20 -25.77 2.60
C CYS A 33 -2.03 -25.98 3.59
N PRO A 34 -1.07 -25.04 3.71
CA PRO A 34 -0.01 -25.17 4.70
C PRO A 34 -0.61 -25.33 6.11
N LYS A 35 -0.11 -26.28 6.91
CA LYS A 35 -0.75 -26.76 8.15
C LYS A 35 -1.18 -25.68 9.14
N LEU A 36 -0.44 -24.59 9.24
CA LEU A 36 -0.69 -23.50 10.18
C LEU A 36 -1.52 -22.36 9.58
N CYS A 37 -1.76 -22.41 8.26
CA CYS A 37 -2.46 -21.37 7.53
C CYS A 37 -3.94 -21.73 7.33
N GLN A 38 -4.75 -20.72 7.02
CA GLN A 38 -6.14 -20.87 6.64
C GLN A 38 -6.30 -20.59 5.15
N CYS A 39 -6.87 -21.54 4.42
CA CYS A 39 -7.07 -21.40 2.98
C CYS A 39 -8.56 -21.41 2.63
N LEU A 40 -9.04 -20.30 2.06
CA LEU A 40 -10.41 -20.11 1.63
C LEU A 40 -10.45 -19.68 0.16
N TYR A 41 -11.15 -20.44 -0.66
CA TYR A 41 -11.44 -20.05 -2.03
C TYR A 41 -12.73 -19.23 -2.05
N ILE A 42 -12.65 -17.98 -2.53
CA ILE A 42 -13.80 -17.08 -2.68
C ILE A 42 -14.26 -17.15 -4.13
N ILE A 43 -15.47 -17.68 -4.34
CA ILE A 43 -16.01 -17.92 -5.69
C ILE A 43 -16.23 -16.60 -6.44
N ASP A 44 -16.83 -15.60 -5.79
CA ASP A 44 -17.18 -14.31 -6.42
C ASP A 44 -15.94 -13.56 -6.94
N ASP A 45 -14.82 -13.67 -6.23
CA ASP A 45 -13.55 -13.02 -6.57
C ASP A 45 -12.66 -13.87 -7.48
N LEU A 46 -13.01 -15.16 -7.66
CA LEU A 46 -12.16 -16.18 -8.28
C LEU A 46 -10.74 -16.14 -7.70
N GLU A 47 -10.64 -16.19 -6.38
CA GLU A 47 -9.38 -16.02 -5.65
C GLU A 47 -9.22 -17.04 -4.52
N LEU A 48 -8.07 -17.69 -4.46
CA LEU A 48 -7.63 -18.48 -3.31
C LEU A 48 -6.95 -17.56 -2.30
N ASN A 49 -7.58 -17.37 -1.15
CA ASN A 49 -7.02 -16.63 -0.03
C ASN A 49 -6.27 -17.59 0.88
N ILE A 50 -4.98 -17.35 1.09
CA ILE A 50 -4.13 -18.08 2.02
C ILE A 50 -3.69 -17.11 3.11
N ASP A 51 -4.22 -17.30 4.31
CA ASP A 51 -3.85 -16.52 5.49
C ASP A 51 -2.88 -17.30 6.37
N CYS A 52 -1.65 -16.80 6.44
CA CYS A 52 -0.54 -17.27 7.24
C CYS A 52 -0.02 -16.17 8.17
N SER A 53 -0.86 -15.18 8.52
CA SER A 53 -0.45 -14.06 9.37
C SER A 53 -0.25 -14.48 10.82
N ASN A 54 0.65 -13.80 11.54
CA ASN A 54 0.87 -14.01 12.98
C ASN A 54 1.40 -15.42 13.36
N LEU A 55 2.19 -16.06 12.50
CA LEU A 55 2.66 -17.43 12.70
C LEU A 55 4.16 -17.54 13.01
N GLY A 56 4.87 -16.41 13.12
CA GLY A 56 6.32 -16.39 13.36
C GLY A 56 7.15 -16.98 12.22
N LEU A 57 6.62 -17.01 11.00
CA LEU A 57 7.27 -17.63 9.84
C LEU A 57 8.52 -16.86 9.41
N LEU A 58 9.59 -17.59 9.10
CA LEU A 58 10.85 -17.04 8.56
C LEU A 58 10.89 -17.04 7.03
N GLN A 59 10.07 -17.87 6.40
CA GLN A 59 9.97 -18.00 4.95
C GLN A 59 8.53 -18.33 4.52
N ILE A 60 8.19 -17.98 3.29
CA ILE A 60 6.94 -18.41 2.65
C ILE A 60 7.12 -19.88 2.21
N PRO A 61 6.29 -20.83 2.67
CA PRO A 61 6.37 -22.24 2.27
C PRO A 61 5.89 -22.42 0.81
N PRO A 62 6.15 -23.59 0.19
CA PRO A 62 5.52 -23.95 -1.08
C PRO A 62 4.00 -23.81 -1.01
N LEU A 63 3.40 -23.19 -2.04
CA LEU A 63 1.99 -22.82 -2.02
C LEU A 63 1.16 -23.73 -2.94
N PRO A 64 -0.07 -24.08 -2.55
CA PRO A 64 -0.98 -24.78 -3.42
C PRO A 64 -1.41 -23.92 -4.62
N ILE A 65 -1.69 -24.59 -5.75
CA ILE A 65 -2.14 -23.94 -6.98
C ILE A 65 -3.63 -24.22 -7.19
N PRO A 66 -4.50 -23.19 -7.22
CA PRO A 66 -5.90 -23.38 -7.61
C PRO A 66 -5.99 -23.63 -9.12
N SER A 67 -7.01 -24.38 -9.56
CA SER A 67 -7.23 -24.71 -10.97
C SER A 67 -7.64 -23.51 -11.82
N TYR A 68 -8.21 -22.47 -11.21
CA TYR A 68 -8.57 -21.21 -11.86
C TYR A 68 -8.44 -20.04 -10.87
N GLY A 69 -8.39 -18.82 -11.40
CA GLY A 69 -8.36 -17.62 -10.57
C GLY A 69 -6.97 -17.13 -10.17
N GLY A 70 -6.94 -16.22 -9.20
CA GLY A 70 -5.72 -15.69 -8.59
C GLY A 70 -5.45 -16.24 -7.19
N VAL A 71 -4.32 -15.85 -6.61
CA VAL A 71 -3.99 -16.13 -5.21
C VAL A 71 -3.79 -14.83 -4.45
N LYS A 72 -4.42 -14.71 -3.28
CA LYS A 72 -4.15 -13.68 -2.29
C LYS A 72 -3.43 -14.29 -1.11
N LEU A 73 -2.27 -13.73 -0.78
CA LEU A 73 -1.45 -14.17 0.33
C LEU A 73 -1.45 -13.11 1.43
N ASN A 74 -1.74 -13.54 2.66
CA ASN A 74 -1.53 -12.76 3.87
C ASN A 74 -0.44 -13.43 4.71
N PHE A 75 0.76 -12.86 4.69
CA PHE A 75 1.89 -13.24 5.54
C PHE A 75 2.27 -12.10 6.49
N SER A 76 1.32 -11.22 6.80
CA SER A 76 1.57 -10.10 7.71
C SER A 76 1.94 -10.56 9.12
N ASN A 77 2.71 -9.74 9.83
CA ASN A 77 3.15 -9.99 11.21
C ASN A 77 3.89 -11.32 11.38
N ASN A 78 4.96 -11.52 10.63
CA ASN A 78 5.84 -12.68 10.70
C ASN A 78 7.30 -12.20 10.87
N SER A 79 8.29 -13.02 10.52
CA SER A 79 9.71 -12.66 10.57
C SER A 79 10.42 -12.98 9.24
N LEU A 80 9.71 -12.77 8.13
CA LEU A 80 10.26 -12.93 6.79
C LEU A 80 11.39 -11.91 6.56
N SER A 81 12.57 -12.39 6.21
CA SER A 81 13.71 -11.54 5.81
C SER A 81 13.84 -11.39 4.30
N GLN A 82 13.21 -12.28 3.52
CA GLN A 82 13.18 -12.24 2.06
C GLN A 82 11.87 -12.84 1.51
N LEU A 83 11.50 -12.39 0.31
CA LEU A 83 10.44 -13.00 -0.49
C LEU A 83 11.01 -14.15 -1.35
N PRO A 84 10.20 -15.18 -1.69
CA PRO A 84 10.65 -16.27 -2.55
C PRO A 84 10.84 -15.80 -3.99
N THR A 85 11.57 -16.58 -4.79
CA THR A 85 11.71 -16.31 -6.22
C THR A 85 10.39 -16.46 -6.95
N MET A 86 10.17 -15.64 -7.98
CA MET A 86 8.97 -15.69 -8.83
C MET A 86 8.79 -17.06 -9.53
N THR A 87 9.86 -17.87 -9.61
CA THR A 87 9.84 -19.23 -10.15
C THR A 87 9.22 -20.26 -9.20
N LEU A 88 9.01 -19.94 -7.92
CA LEU A 88 8.39 -20.86 -6.96
C LEU A 88 6.95 -21.20 -7.40
N PRO A 89 6.59 -22.49 -7.53
CA PRO A 89 5.23 -22.90 -7.90
C PRO A 89 4.18 -22.32 -6.95
N GLY A 90 3.05 -21.87 -7.51
CA GLY A 90 1.98 -21.18 -6.76
C GLY A 90 2.25 -19.70 -6.52
N TYR A 91 3.49 -19.32 -6.19
CA TYR A 91 3.84 -17.91 -5.97
C TYR A 91 3.69 -17.04 -7.23
N LYS A 92 3.96 -17.61 -8.42
CA LYS A 92 3.78 -16.92 -9.70
C LYS A 92 2.34 -16.43 -9.95
N LEU A 93 1.33 -17.08 -9.36
CA LEU A 93 -0.09 -16.76 -9.55
C LEU A 93 -0.63 -15.74 -8.54
N VAL A 94 0.23 -15.28 -7.64
CA VAL A 94 -0.14 -14.31 -6.60
C VAL A 94 -0.48 -12.98 -7.26
N LYS A 95 -1.69 -12.49 -6.97
CA LYS A 95 -2.18 -11.18 -7.40
C LYS A 95 -2.21 -10.18 -6.26
N ARG A 96 -2.35 -10.65 -5.01
CA ARG A 96 -2.40 -9.80 -3.83
C ARG A 96 -1.44 -10.35 -2.78
N LEU A 97 -0.50 -9.53 -2.36
CA LEU A 97 0.52 -9.93 -1.39
C LEU A 97 0.57 -8.94 -0.23
N ASP A 98 0.24 -9.42 0.97
CA ASP A 98 0.47 -8.70 2.21
C ASP A 98 1.61 -9.37 2.97
N VAL A 99 2.74 -8.66 3.07
CA VAL A 99 3.92 -9.04 3.84
C VAL A 99 4.28 -7.92 4.83
N SER A 100 3.29 -7.14 5.26
CA SER A 100 3.48 -6.08 6.23
C SER A 100 3.97 -6.63 7.58
N ARG A 101 4.66 -5.82 8.37
CA ARG A 101 5.18 -6.22 9.70
C ARG A 101 6.06 -7.47 9.62
N ASN A 102 7.08 -7.40 8.79
CA ASN A 102 8.12 -8.42 8.65
C ASN A 102 9.50 -7.76 8.79
N ARG A 103 10.58 -8.45 8.38
CA ARG A 103 11.97 -7.98 8.48
C ARG A 103 12.63 -7.86 7.10
N LEU A 104 11.84 -7.54 6.06
CA LEU A 104 12.36 -7.39 4.70
C LEU A 104 13.28 -6.17 4.64
N THR A 105 14.50 -6.32 4.13
CA THR A 105 15.46 -5.21 4.00
C THR A 105 15.56 -4.65 2.59
N ASN A 106 15.08 -5.40 1.59
CA ASN A 106 15.07 -5.00 0.19
C ASN A 106 13.86 -5.59 -0.55
N LEU A 107 13.63 -5.08 -1.75
CA LEU A 107 12.77 -5.70 -2.76
C LEU A 107 13.60 -5.93 -4.01
N SER A 108 13.43 -7.09 -4.62
CA SER A 108 14.09 -7.47 -5.87
C SER A 108 13.03 -7.88 -6.88
N ILE A 109 13.20 -7.49 -8.14
CA ILE A 109 12.25 -7.84 -9.21
C ILE A 109 12.10 -9.36 -9.36
N ASN A 110 13.16 -10.13 -9.06
CA ASN A 110 13.17 -11.58 -9.14
C ASN A 110 12.31 -12.24 -8.04
N HIS A 111 11.95 -11.50 -7.00
CA HIS A 111 11.13 -11.97 -5.88
C HIS A 111 9.71 -11.39 -5.90
N LEU A 112 9.35 -10.63 -6.93
CA LEU A 112 8.01 -10.09 -7.10
C LEU A 112 7.24 -10.93 -8.12
N PRO A 113 5.98 -11.33 -7.84
CA PRO A 113 5.11 -11.99 -8.82
C PRO A 113 4.95 -11.14 -10.10
N ALA A 114 4.68 -11.78 -11.23
CA ALA A 114 4.71 -11.10 -12.54
C ALA A 114 3.73 -9.91 -12.64
N LYS A 115 2.59 -9.98 -11.94
CA LYS A 115 1.59 -8.90 -11.94
C LYS A 115 0.80 -8.90 -10.63
N LEU A 116 1.11 -7.96 -9.74
CA LEU A 116 0.36 -7.71 -8.51
C LEU A 116 -0.68 -6.60 -8.73
N ASP A 117 -1.88 -6.86 -8.22
CA ASP A 117 -2.93 -5.85 -8.07
C ASP A 117 -2.87 -5.16 -6.68
N TYR A 118 -2.21 -5.79 -5.71
CA TYR A 118 -2.03 -5.29 -4.34
C TYR A 118 -0.69 -5.77 -3.77
N LEU A 119 0.08 -4.84 -3.19
CA LEU A 119 1.29 -5.14 -2.43
C LEU A 119 1.35 -4.28 -1.16
N ASP A 120 1.41 -4.92 0.00
CA ASP A 120 1.69 -4.27 1.27
C ASP A 120 3.01 -4.75 1.84
N VAL A 121 3.98 -3.83 1.92
CA VAL A 121 5.30 -4.04 2.54
C VAL A 121 5.48 -3.15 3.76
N SER A 122 4.40 -2.57 4.29
CA SER A 122 4.45 -1.63 5.40
C SER A 122 5.10 -2.24 6.64
N PHE A 123 5.78 -1.42 7.44
CA PHE A 123 6.45 -1.83 8.68
C PHE A 123 7.45 -2.98 8.45
N ASN A 124 8.31 -2.82 7.44
CA ASN A 124 9.50 -3.62 7.22
C ASN A 124 10.75 -2.76 7.44
N GLU A 125 11.92 -3.29 7.08
CA GLU A 125 13.22 -2.65 7.24
C GLU A 125 13.82 -2.23 5.89
N ILE A 126 12.97 -1.95 4.90
CA ILE A 126 13.41 -1.64 3.55
C ILE A 126 14.00 -0.24 3.51
N ILE A 127 15.22 -0.11 2.98
CA ILE A 127 15.95 1.16 2.94
C ILE A 127 16.06 1.75 1.53
N ASN A 128 15.97 0.96 0.47
CA ASN A 128 16.05 1.43 -0.92
C ASN A 128 15.34 0.46 -1.88
N MET A 129 15.19 0.87 -3.13
CA MET A 129 14.69 0.01 -4.21
C MET A 129 15.42 0.31 -5.51
N GLY A 130 15.61 -0.71 -6.34
CA GLY A 130 16.14 -0.57 -7.70
C GLY A 130 15.14 0.08 -8.67
N ASN A 131 15.65 0.60 -9.79
CA ASN A 131 14.83 1.26 -10.82
C ASN A 131 13.85 0.31 -11.51
N ASP A 132 14.23 -0.96 -11.67
CA ASP A 132 13.38 -2.06 -12.13
C ASP A 132 12.18 -2.29 -11.19
N VAL A 133 12.42 -2.33 -9.89
CA VAL A 133 11.36 -2.43 -8.86
C VAL A 133 10.47 -1.18 -8.89
N ILE A 134 11.04 0.02 -9.00
CA ILE A 134 10.25 1.26 -9.13
C ILE A 134 9.32 1.21 -10.35
N LYS A 135 9.83 0.78 -11.51
CA LYS A 135 9.03 0.62 -12.73
C LYS A 135 7.89 -0.38 -12.52
N TYR A 136 8.19 -1.52 -11.90
CA TYR A 136 7.19 -2.52 -11.55
C TYR A 136 6.11 -1.96 -10.62
N LEU A 137 6.49 -1.30 -9.52
CA LEU A 137 5.55 -0.80 -8.52
C LEU A 137 4.63 0.31 -9.04
N ARG A 138 5.05 1.07 -10.06
CA ARG A 138 4.16 2.01 -10.77
C ARG A 138 2.98 1.33 -11.45
N THR A 139 3.07 0.04 -11.74
CA THR A 139 1.99 -0.75 -12.34
C THR A 139 1.06 -1.37 -11.29
N VAL A 140 1.49 -1.42 -10.02
CA VAL A 140 0.71 -2.01 -8.92
C VAL A 140 -0.34 -1.00 -8.46
N PRO A 141 -1.65 -1.28 -8.61
CA PRO A 141 -2.72 -0.37 -8.27
C PRO A 141 -2.72 0.07 -6.81
N ILE A 142 -2.45 -0.85 -5.88
CA ILE A 142 -2.40 -0.59 -4.45
C ILE A 142 -1.05 -1.01 -3.92
N PHE A 143 -0.18 -0.04 -3.66
CA PHE A 143 1.11 -0.24 -3.01
C PHE A 143 1.15 0.50 -1.67
N LYS A 144 1.48 -0.20 -0.60
CA LYS A 144 1.60 0.36 0.76
C LYS A 144 3.02 0.17 1.29
N GLN A 145 3.60 1.24 1.84
CA GLN A 145 5.01 1.26 2.24
C GLN A 145 5.27 1.82 3.64
N THR A 146 4.28 2.42 4.30
CA THR A 146 4.47 3.14 5.56
C THR A 146 5.27 2.36 6.59
N GLY A 147 6.08 3.04 7.39
CA GLY A 147 6.92 2.43 8.43
C GLY A 147 8.27 1.88 7.96
N ASN A 148 8.55 1.80 6.65
CA ASN A 148 9.91 1.57 6.15
C ASN A 148 10.76 2.86 6.25
N GLN A 149 12.07 2.72 6.48
CA GLN A 149 13.00 3.86 6.66
C GLN A 149 13.85 4.10 5.42
N TRP A 150 13.30 4.80 4.44
CA TRP A 150 13.93 4.99 3.14
C TRP A 150 15.17 5.87 3.20
N THR A 151 16.22 5.46 2.49
CA THR A 151 17.38 6.29 2.17
C THR A 151 17.15 6.86 0.78
N ILE A 152 16.75 8.13 0.72
CA ILE A 152 16.46 8.83 -0.52
C ILE A 152 17.55 9.85 -0.77
N HIS A 153 18.28 9.72 -1.87
CA HIS A 153 19.30 10.69 -2.23
C HIS A 153 18.73 11.78 -3.16
N CYS A 154 19.27 13.00 -3.08
CA CYS A 154 18.76 14.14 -3.86
C CYS A 154 19.03 14.04 -5.38
N ASP A 155 20.02 13.24 -5.76
CA ASP A 155 20.39 12.86 -7.12
C ASP A 155 19.59 11.66 -7.67
N ASP A 156 18.92 10.87 -6.80
CA ASP A 156 18.06 9.75 -7.19
C ASP A 156 16.68 10.22 -7.66
N LYS A 157 16.65 10.79 -8.88
CA LYS A 157 15.42 11.27 -9.51
C LYS A 157 14.34 10.18 -9.67
N PRO A 158 14.66 8.94 -10.08
CA PRO A 158 13.66 7.88 -10.19
C PRO A 158 12.88 7.64 -8.89
N LEU A 159 13.58 7.48 -7.76
CA LEU A 159 12.94 7.22 -6.46
C LEU A 159 12.18 8.44 -5.95
N LEU A 160 12.77 9.64 -6.06
CA LEU A 160 12.11 10.90 -5.69
C LEU A 160 10.78 11.09 -6.44
N ASN A 161 10.81 10.91 -7.76
CA ASN A 161 9.61 11.05 -8.59
C ASN A 161 8.56 9.98 -8.27
N PHE A 162 8.99 8.77 -7.89
CA PHE A 162 8.07 7.71 -7.49
C PHE A 162 7.36 8.07 -6.17
N PHE A 163 8.10 8.52 -5.15
CA PHE A 163 7.50 8.90 -3.87
C PHE A 163 6.65 10.15 -3.98
N ARG A 164 7.06 11.13 -4.80
CA ARG A 164 6.21 12.28 -5.14
C ARG A 164 4.86 11.82 -5.71
N HIS A 165 4.88 10.88 -6.66
CA HIS A 165 3.66 10.34 -7.25
C HIS A 165 2.78 9.63 -6.20
N LEU A 166 3.35 8.79 -5.34
CA LEU A 166 2.59 8.11 -4.29
C LEU A 166 1.97 9.09 -3.29
N LYS A 167 2.71 10.14 -2.89
CA LYS A 167 2.20 11.18 -1.98
C LYS A 167 1.01 11.96 -2.54
N LEU A 168 0.88 12.05 -3.87
CA LEU A 168 -0.26 12.71 -4.51
C LEU A 168 -1.52 11.83 -4.51
N ILE A 169 -1.42 10.54 -4.18
CA ILE A 169 -2.57 9.64 -4.18
C ILE A 169 -3.12 9.56 -2.76
N ILE A 170 -4.30 10.14 -2.55
CA ILE A 170 -5.06 9.95 -1.32
C ILE A 170 -5.86 8.65 -1.47
N ARG A 171 -5.49 7.65 -0.67
CA ARG A 171 -6.14 6.33 -0.62
C ARG A 171 -7.03 6.23 0.61
N MET A 172 -8.21 5.65 0.45
CA MET A 172 -9.18 5.39 1.54
C MET A 172 -9.84 4.02 1.30
N LYS A 173 -10.32 3.35 2.36
CA LYS A 173 -11.26 2.24 2.18
C LYS A 173 -12.60 2.78 1.69
N SER A 174 -13.17 2.15 0.68
CA SER A 174 -14.44 2.61 0.09
C SER A 174 -15.58 2.62 1.10
N ALA A 175 -15.60 1.65 2.02
CA ALA A 175 -16.58 1.56 3.09
C ALA A 175 -16.43 2.67 4.15
N GLU A 176 -15.22 3.20 4.35
CA GLU A 176 -14.91 4.20 5.38
C GLU A 176 -15.04 5.64 4.87
N MET A 177 -15.05 5.84 3.54
CA MET A 177 -15.10 7.18 2.94
C MET A 177 -16.31 7.99 3.46
N LYS A 178 -17.54 7.49 3.29
CA LYS A 178 -18.74 8.25 3.70
C LYS A 178 -18.76 8.53 5.22
N PRO A 179 -18.54 7.54 6.11
CA PRO A 179 -18.44 7.80 7.55
C PRO A 179 -17.41 8.87 7.91
N MET A 180 -16.23 8.84 7.28
CA MET A 180 -15.16 9.79 7.57
C MET A 180 -15.55 11.24 7.25
N PHE A 181 -16.19 11.48 6.11
CA PHE A 181 -16.66 12.82 5.73
C PHE A 181 -17.81 13.34 6.59
N LEU A 182 -18.65 12.45 7.14
CA LEU A 182 -19.83 12.84 7.92
C LEU A 182 -19.54 12.98 9.42
N HIS A 183 -18.64 12.17 9.97
CA HIS A 183 -18.45 12.04 11.41
C HIS A 183 -17.04 12.40 11.89
N SER A 184 -16.01 12.18 11.08
CA SER A 184 -14.62 12.33 11.51
C SER A 184 -13.98 13.67 11.11
N LEU A 185 -14.51 14.34 10.07
CA LEU A 185 -13.98 15.60 9.55
C LEU A 185 -14.88 16.82 9.88
N THR A 186 -15.70 16.73 10.93
CA THR A 186 -16.77 17.69 11.28
C THR A 186 -16.31 19.12 11.60
N GLU A 187 -15.03 19.29 11.93
CA GLU A 187 -14.40 20.58 12.21
C GLU A 187 -14.19 21.47 10.96
N LEU A 188 -14.25 20.91 9.74
CA LEU A 188 -14.23 21.73 8.52
C LEU A 188 -15.57 22.43 8.31
N PRO A 189 -15.59 23.62 7.68
CA PRO A 189 -16.84 24.27 7.32
C PRO A 189 -17.73 23.32 6.52
N LYS A 190 -18.99 23.13 6.94
CA LYS A 190 -19.95 22.22 6.28
C LYS A 190 -20.06 22.47 4.77
N GLY A 191 -20.00 23.73 4.35
CA GLY A 191 -19.98 24.12 2.94
C GLY A 191 -18.76 23.58 2.19
N PHE A 192 -17.57 23.68 2.79
CA PHE A 192 -16.33 23.13 2.22
C PHE A 192 -16.36 21.60 2.18
N LEU A 193 -16.81 20.92 3.24
CA LEU A 193 -16.94 19.45 3.24
C LEU A 193 -17.87 18.95 2.13
N LYS A 194 -19.02 19.60 1.95
CA LYS A 194 -19.97 19.26 0.88
C LYS A 194 -19.35 19.49 -0.51
N PHE A 195 -18.62 20.60 -0.67
CA PHE A 195 -17.89 20.91 -1.89
C PHE A 195 -16.81 19.86 -2.19
N LEU A 196 -15.94 19.59 -1.22
CA LEU A 196 -14.89 18.59 -1.28
C LEU A 196 -15.45 17.19 -1.61
N GLY A 197 -16.49 16.76 -0.89
CA GLY A 197 -17.13 15.46 -1.09
C GLY A 197 -17.68 15.27 -2.51
N LYS A 198 -18.22 16.32 -3.14
CA LYS A 198 -18.65 16.26 -4.55
C LYS A 198 -17.49 16.00 -5.50
N HIS A 199 -16.37 16.70 -5.33
CA HIS A 199 -15.18 16.48 -6.15
C HIS A 199 -14.55 15.12 -5.91
N PHE A 200 -14.54 14.66 -4.66
CA PHE A 200 -14.10 13.30 -4.32
C PHE A 200 -14.89 12.28 -5.13
N ILE A 201 -16.23 12.28 -5.05
CA ILE A 201 -17.10 11.33 -5.76
C ILE A 201 -16.91 11.41 -7.28
N TRP A 202 -16.76 12.61 -7.84
CA TRP A 202 -16.67 12.81 -9.28
C TRP A 202 -15.34 12.37 -9.88
N LEU A 203 -14.22 12.60 -9.18
CA LEU A 203 -12.87 12.35 -9.70
C LEU A 203 -12.26 11.04 -9.22
N GLY A 204 -12.67 10.53 -8.07
CA GLY A 204 -12.02 9.39 -7.47
C GLY A 204 -12.36 8.08 -8.17
N VAL A 205 -11.38 7.17 -8.18
CA VAL A 205 -11.41 5.89 -8.87
C VAL A 205 -11.46 4.77 -7.85
N ARG A 206 -12.35 3.80 -8.06
CA ARG A 206 -12.39 2.57 -7.26
C ARG A 206 -11.41 1.55 -7.81
N LYS A 207 -10.59 0.98 -6.92
CA LYS A 207 -9.68 -0.14 -7.21
C LYS A 207 -9.81 -1.15 -6.07
N GLN A 208 -10.38 -2.33 -6.38
CA GLN A 208 -10.74 -3.32 -5.38
C GLN A 208 -11.65 -2.67 -4.30
N GLU A 209 -11.32 -2.85 -3.03
CA GLU A 209 -12.01 -2.23 -1.89
C GLU A 209 -11.60 -0.77 -1.62
N TYR A 210 -10.64 -0.22 -2.37
CA TYR A 210 -10.07 1.11 -2.13
C TYR A 210 -10.67 2.17 -3.06
N TYR A 211 -10.76 3.38 -2.52
CA TYR A 211 -11.04 4.61 -3.23
C TYR A 211 -9.75 5.42 -3.33
N LEU A 212 -9.37 5.79 -4.56
CA LEU A 212 -8.15 6.54 -4.84
C LEU A 212 -8.50 7.88 -5.49
N ILE A 213 -7.87 8.95 -5.06
CA ILE A 213 -7.97 10.24 -5.72
C ILE A 213 -6.59 10.90 -5.80
N ASN A 214 -6.29 11.51 -6.95
CA ASN A 214 -5.09 12.30 -7.12
C ASN A 214 -5.32 13.73 -6.60
N GLU A 215 -4.53 14.15 -5.61
CA GLU A 215 -4.65 15.45 -4.93
C GLU A 215 -4.49 16.61 -5.91
N GLU A 216 -3.60 16.50 -6.91
CA GLU A 216 -3.38 17.54 -7.89
C GLU A 216 -4.60 17.73 -8.81
N GLN A 217 -5.17 16.63 -9.31
CA GLN A 217 -6.41 16.68 -10.10
C GLN A 217 -7.59 17.24 -9.28
N LEU A 218 -7.67 16.85 -8.00
CA LEU A 218 -8.66 17.36 -7.07
C LEU A 218 -8.52 18.87 -6.87
N LEU A 219 -7.32 19.35 -6.55
CA LEU A 219 -7.02 20.77 -6.39
C LEU A 219 -7.36 21.55 -7.66
N GLN A 220 -6.84 21.13 -8.82
CA GLN A 220 -7.12 21.75 -10.11
C GLN A 220 -8.63 21.85 -10.35
N SER A 221 -9.40 20.79 -10.09
CA SER A 221 -10.84 20.82 -10.25
C SER A 221 -11.55 21.81 -9.33
N MET A 222 -11.03 22.05 -8.13
CA MET A 222 -11.64 22.96 -7.16
C MET A 222 -11.36 24.43 -7.45
N HIS A 223 -10.19 24.77 -8.00
CA HIS A 223 -9.79 26.17 -8.20
C HIS A 223 -9.76 26.64 -9.66
N ARG A 224 -9.85 25.76 -10.66
CA ARG A 224 -9.74 26.14 -12.09
C ARG A 224 -10.74 27.22 -12.55
N LYS A 225 -11.92 27.29 -11.94
CA LYS A 225 -12.96 28.28 -12.27
C LYS A 225 -12.98 29.48 -11.31
N LEU A 226 -12.01 29.58 -10.41
CA LEU A 226 -11.95 30.64 -9.40
C LEU A 226 -10.93 31.71 -9.84
N ASN A 227 -11.33 32.97 -9.71
CA ASN A 227 -10.47 34.12 -10.02
C ASN A 227 -10.01 34.87 -8.75
N ASN A 228 -10.63 34.58 -7.60
CA ASN A 228 -10.31 35.22 -6.32
C ASN A 228 -9.18 34.46 -5.61
N LEU A 229 -8.03 35.12 -5.47
CA LEU A 229 -6.84 34.53 -4.84
C LEU A 229 -7.08 34.08 -3.39
N ASN A 230 -7.82 34.85 -2.59
CA ASN A 230 -8.12 34.49 -1.19
C ASN A 230 -8.95 33.20 -1.09
N THR A 231 -9.89 33.00 -2.00
CA THR A 231 -10.67 31.75 -2.08
C THR A 231 -9.77 30.57 -2.45
N ILE A 232 -8.88 30.75 -3.42
CA ILE A 232 -7.92 29.72 -3.83
C ILE A 232 -7.00 29.37 -2.64
N MET A 233 -6.44 30.37 -1.95
CA MET A 233 -5.60 30.17 -0.77
C MET A 233 -6.34 29.42 0.34
N SER A 234 -7.64 29.70 0.53
CA SER A 234 -8.48 29.00 1.51
C SER A 234 -8.63 27.50 1.18
N ILE A 235 -8.76 27.13 -0.10
CA ILE A 235 -8.80 25.72 -0.53
C ILE A 235 -7.51 25.00 -0.12
N TYR A 236 -6.35 25.59 -0.42
CA TYR A 236 -5.07 24.99 -0.06
C TYR A 236 -4.90 24.86 1.45
N LYS A 237 -5.34 25.85 2.24
CA LYS A 237 -5.36 25.81 3.69
C LYS A 237 -6.23 24.66 4.22
N TYR A 238 -7.43 24.47 3.68
CA TYR A 238 -8.31 23.37 4.10
C TYR A 238 -7.81 22.00 3.67
N MET A 239 -7.12 21.89 2.53
CA MET A 239 -6.46 20.65 2.13
C MET A 239 -5.32 20.28 3.07
N GLU A 240 -4.50 21.25 3.49
CA GLU A 240 -3.48 20.98 4.51
C GLU A 240 -4.10 20.53 5.84
N TRP A 241 -5.18 21.17 6.27
CA TRP A 241 -5.95 20.73 7.44
C TRP A 241 -6.48 19.30 7.27
N LEU A 242 -7.00 18.97 6.09
CA LEU A 242 -7.51 17.63 5.78
C LEU A 242 -6.40 16.59 5.96
N HIS A 243 -5.21 16.82 5.42
CA HIS A 243 -4.07 15.91 5.57
C HIS A 243 -3.65 15.74 7.03
N ARG A 244 -3.66 16.81 7.83
CA ARG A 244 -3.39 16.71 9.28
C ARG A 244 -4.40 15.82 10.01
N LYS A 245 -5.66 15.80 9.60
CA LYS A 245 -6.69 14.94 10.20
C LYS A 245 -6.68 13.53 9.65
N LEU A 246 -6.46 13.35 8.34
CA LEU A 246 -6.43 12.04 7.69
C LEU A 246 -5.44 11.08 8.36
N ILE A 247 -4.31 11.58 8.87
CA ILE A 247 -3.34 10.78 9.64
C ILE A 247 -4.00 10.02 10.81
N PHE A 248 -5.02 10.60 11.45
CA PHE A 248 -5.68 10.04 12.61
C PHE A 248 -6.94 9.23 12.28
N VAL A 249 -7.63 9.59 11.18
CA VAL A 249 -8.97 9.05 10.88
C VAL A 249 -8.97 8.08 9.70
N ASN A 250 -7.92 8.05 8.89
CA ASN A 250 -7.80 7.18 7.72
C ASN A 250 -6.64 6.20 7.91
N ARG A 251 -6.96 4.93 8.19
CA ARG A 251 -5.97 3.86 8.37
C ARG A 251 -5.11 3.61 7.13
N GLU A 252 -5.58 4.05 5.97
CA GLU A 252 -4.88 3.89 4.68
C GLU A 252 -3.94 5.04 4.34
N TYR A 253 -3.87 6.06 5.20
CA TYR A 253 -3.01 7.22 4.99
C TYR A 253 -1.53 6.83 5.06
N ASP A 254 -0.85 6.97 3.93
CA ASP A 254 0.52 6.47 3.76
C ASP A 254 1.54 7.54 4.17
N LEU A 255 2.35 7.24 5.19
CA LEU A 255 3.39 8.12 5.70
C LEU A 255 4.76 7.71 5.18
N PHE A 256 5.55 8.68 4.73
CA PHE A 256 6.86 8.44 4.14
C PHE A 256 7.95 8.76 5.16
N TYR A 257 8.59 7.73 5.70
CA TYR A 257 9.70 7.90 6.63
C TYR A 257 11.03 7.85 5.89
N ILE A 258 11.90 8.80 6.22
CA ILE A 258 13.26 8.84 5.72
C ILE A 258 14.20 8.48 6.85
N ARG A 259 15.22 7.67 6.57
CA ARG A 259 16.15 7.13 7.57
C ARG A 259 16.83 8.22 8.41
N GLN A 260 17.10 9.38 7.83
CA GLN A 260 17.74 10.52 8.47
C GLN A 260 16.75 11.41 9.28
N MET A 261 15.45 11.10 9.28
CA MET A 261 14.41 11.89 9.95
C MET A 261 13.79 11.14 11.12
N ALA A 262 13.41 11.87 12.18
CA ALA A 262 12.72 11.28 13.34
C ALA A 262 11.20 11.24 13.13
N ALA A 263 10.70 12.06 12.21
CA ALA A 263 9.31 12.14 11.81
C ALA A 263 9.16 11.83 10.31
N PRO A 264 7.93 11.53 9.82
CA PRO A 264 7.68 11.42 8.38
C PRO A 264 8.11 12.69 7.64
N CYS A 265 8.51 12.54 6.38
CA CYS A 265 8.69 13.69 5.50
C CYS A 265 7.36 14.44 5.38
N PRO A 266 7.33 15.76 5.67
CA PRO A 266 6.08 16.51 5.72
C PRO A 266 5.22 16.44 4.46
N HIS A 267 3.92 16.63 4.65
CA HIS A 267 2.97 16.78 3.55
C HIS A 267 3.43 17.90 2.61
N LYS A 268 3.30 17.67 1.30
CA LYS A 268 3.80 18.51 0.19
C LYS A 268 5.32 18.66 0.06
N CYS A 269 6.12 18.43 1.09
CA CYS A 269 7.57 18.61 0.98
C CYS A 269 8.27 17.41 0.29
N GLU A 270 9.38 17.72 -0.36
CA GLU A 270 10.35 16.74 -0.87
C GLU A 270 11.54 16.68 0.08
N CYS A 271 11.80 15.51 0.63
CA CYS A 271 12.89 15.31 1.57
C CYS A 271 13.89 14.32 0.97
N CYS A 272 15.17 14.65 1.03
CA CYS A 272 16.26 13.83 0.48
C CYS A 272 17.58 14.12 1.19
N TYR A 273 18.51 13.18 1.12
CA TYR A 273 19.85 13.30 1.67
C TYR A 273 20.86 13.62 0.55
N SER A 274 21.59 14.73 0.67
CA SER A 274 22.62 15.13 -0.29
C SER A 274 23.92 14.40 0.00
N ARG A 275 24.46 13.66 -0.98
CA ARG A 275 25.74 12.97 -0.82
C ARG A 275 26.91 13.94 -0.71
N ASP A 276 26.91 15.00 -1.53
CA ASP A 276 28.02 15.97 -1.58
C ASP A 276 28.15 16.78 -0.29
N SER A 277 27.03 17.30 0.21
CA SER A 277 27.00 18.19 1.37
C SER A 277 26.71 17.48 2.68
N LEU A 278 26.43 16.17 2.66
CA LEU A 278 26.03 15.34 3.81
C LEU A 278 24.87 15.91 4.64
N ILE A 279 24.00 16.71 4.00
CA ILE A 279 22.90 17.42 4.63
C ILE A 279 21.56 16.82 4.17
N LEU A 280 20.63 16.67 5.12
CA LEU A 280 19.23 16.43 4.84
C LEU A 280 18.62 17.72 4.25
N LYS A 281 18.13 17.64 3.02
CA LYS A 281 17.39 18.70 2.34
C LYS A 281 15.91 18.43 2.45
N ILE A 282 15.15 19.46 2.83
CA ILE A 282 13.69 19.46 2.85
C ILE A 282 13.24 20.65 2.00
N ASP A 283 12.69 20.38 0.83
CA ASP A 283 12.19 21.41 -0.08
C ASP A 283 10.65 21.45 -0.05
N CYS A 284 10.12 22.54 0.49
CA CYS A 284 8.68 22.84 0.52
C CYS A 284 8.34 24.06 -0.35
N ARG A 285 9.30 24.68 -1.03
CA ARG A 285 9.16 26.02 -1.64
C ARG A 285 8.16 26.08 -2.78
N ASN A 286 7.98 24.97 -3.51
CA ASN A 286 7.08 24.88 -4.64
C ASN A 286 5.64 24.50 -4.26
N LYS A 287 5.29 24.62 -2.98
CA LYS A 287 4.02 24.14 -2.45
C LYS A 287 3.45 25.19 -1.51
N PHE A 288 2.21 25.59 -1.76
CA PHE A 288 1.51 26.45 -0.82
C PHE A 288 1.34 25.69 0.51
N VAL A 289 2.07 26.14 1.52
CA VAL A 289 2.08 25.62 2.89
C VAL A 289 1.66 26.76 3.80
N TYR A 290 0.57 26.56 4.54
CA TYR A 290 0.02 27.54 5.47
C TYR A 290 0.66 27.42 6.86
N ASN A 291 0.95 26.20 7.32
CA ASN A 291 1.72 25.96 8.54
C ASN A 291 3.03 25.26 8.20
N PHE A 292 4.16 25.83 8.63
CA PHE A 292 5.43 25.13 8.53
C PHE A 292 5.34 23.82 9.31
N PRO A 293 5.73 22.69 8.70
CA PRO A 293 5.68 21.41 9.39
C PRO A 293 6.72 21.36 10.51
N ASP A 294 6.41 20.64 11.60
CA ASP A 294 7.40 20.35 12.64
C ASP A 294 8.51 19.48 12.06
N ILE A 295 9.69 20.08 11.85
CA ILE A 295 10.86 19.37 11.32
C ILE A 295 11.68 18.87 12.49
N VAL A 296 11.69 17.55 12.69
CA VAL A 296 12.56 16.89 13.67
C VAL A 296 13.59 16.04 12.92
N ALA A 297 14.79 16.60 12.74
CA ALA A 297 15.94 15.81 12.30
C ALA A 297 16.28 14.77 13.37
N ARG A 298 16.71 13.56 12.98
CA ARG A 298 17.38 12.69 13.96
C ARG A 298 18.68 13.39 14.34
N ASN A 299 18.85 13.71 15.61
CA ASN A 299 20.12 14.22 16.13
C ASN A 299 21.21 13.19 15.82
N SER A 300 21.98 13.41 14.76
CA SER A 300 23.26 12.74 14.54
C SER A 300 24.35 13.49 15.31
N ARG A 301 24.20 13.51 16.64
CA ARG A 301 25.27 13.83 17.61
C ARG A 301 24.94 13.13 18.92
N LEU A 302 25.31 11.87 19.01
CA LEU A 302 25.99 11.32 20.18
C LEU A 302 27.17 10.53 19.62
N MET A 303 28.33 10.77 20.25
CA MET A 303 29.68 10.37 19.85
C MET A 303 29.84 8.92 19.44
#